data_AF-A0A560IKC9-F1
#
_entry.id   AF-A0A560IKC9-F1
#
_cell.length_a   1.000
_cell.length_b   1.000
_cell.length_c   1.000
_cell.angle_alpha   90.00
_cell.angle_beta   90.00
_cell.angle_gamma   90.00
#
_symmetry.space_group_name_H-M   'P 1'
#
loop_
_entity.id
_entity.type
_entity.pdbx_description
1 polymer ?
#
loop_
_entity_poly.entity_id
_entity_poly.type
_entity_poly.pdbx_seq_one_letter_code
_entity_poly.pdbx_strand_id
1 'polypeptide(L)'
;MQTDDNAKAYGKIVAKAWSDDTYKARLLADPAAVLAAEGVAVPAGVTFHVVENTDTAYTLVLPAKPTDISDTDLDAVAGGRFAFSCGGPAVVKPKPTGNPTRRCI
;
A
#
# COMPACT_ATOMS: atom_id res chain seq x y z
N MET A 1 -12.30 6.73 2.77
CA MET A 1 -12.16 6.05 4.08
C MET A 1 -12.10 4.53 3.93
N GLN A 2 -11.41 4.01 2.89
CA GLN A 2 -11.16 2.56 2.70
C GLN A 2 -9.66 2.25 2.64
N THR A 3 -8.85 3.24 2.25
CA THR A 3 -7.40 3.11 2.09
C THR A 3 -6.67 2.81 3.40
N ASP A 4 -7.12 3.40 4.52
CA ASP A 4 -6.46 3.27 5.82
C ASP A 4 -6.67 1.88 6.45
N ASP A 5 -7.80 1.24 6.17
CA ASP A 5 -8.14 -0.09 6.70
C ASP A 5 -7.45 -1.19 5.90
N ASN A 6 -7.36 -1.02 4.57
CA ASN A 6 -6.60 -1.92 3.71
C ASN A 6 -5.10 -1.89 4.04
N ALA A 7 -4.52 -0.72 4.31
CA ALA A 7 -3.11 -0.61 4.70
C ALA A 7 -2.80 -1.39 5.99
N LYS A 8 -3.69 -1.34 6.98
CA LYS A 8 -3.55 -2.13 8.23
C LYS A 8 -3.70 -3.62 7.99
N ALA A 9 -4.61 -4.03 7.09
CA ALA A 9 -4.79 -5.43 6.71
C ALA A 9 -3.51 -6.01 6.07
N TYR A 10 -2.93 -5.30 5.10
CA TYR A 10 -1.66 -5.71 4.47
C TYR A 10 -0.50 -5.78 5.47
N GLY A 11 -0.39 -4.82 6.39
CA GLY A 11 0.65 -4.86 7.43
C GLY A 11 0.60 -6.13 8.30
N LYS A 12 -0.61 -6.59 8.65
CA LYS A 12 -0.79 -7.84 9.41
C LYS A 12 -0.40 -9.06 8.58
N ILE A 13 -0.75 -9.08 7.29
CA ILE A 13 -0.41 -10.17 6.37
C ILE A 13 1.11 -10.30 6.23
N VAL A 14 1.82 -9.17 6.08
CA VAL A 14 3.29 -9.15 5.98
C VAL A 14 3.93 -9.66 7.28
N ALA A 15 3.48 -9.16 8.44
CA ALA A 15 4.01 -9.61 9.72
C ALA A 15 3.81 -11.12 9.95
N LYS A 16 2.66 -11.65 9.53
CA LYS A 16 2.34 -13.09 9.58
C LYS A 16 3.23 -13.89 8.64
N ALA A 17 3.49 -13.39 7.43
CA ALA A 17 4.40 -14.02 6.47
C ALA A 17 5.85 -14.07 6.96
N TRP A 18 6.30 -13.10 7.75
CA TRP A 18 7.65 -13.17 8.36
C TRP A 18 7.72 -14.09 9.57
N SER A 19 6.59 -14.39 10.21
CA SER A 19 6.56 -15.22 11.42
C SER A 19 6.28 -16.71 11.13
N ASP A 20 5.71 -17.02 9.96
CA ASP A 20 5.31 -18.38 9.57
C ASP A 20 5.72 -18.66 8.12
N ASP A 21 6.74 -19.51 7.95
CA ASP A 21 7.28 -19.92 6.65
C ASP A 21 6.26 -20.70 5.80
N THR A 22 5.33 -21.43 6.43
CA THR A 22 4.27 -22.15 5.71
C THR A 22 3.25 -21.17 5.14
N TYR A 23 2.88 -20.16 5.93
CA TYR A 23 2.03 -19.07 5.48
C TYR A 23 2.68 -18.30 4.33
N LYS A 24 3.98 -17.99 4.45
CA LYS A 24 4.76 -17.32 3.43
C LYS A 24 4.81 -18.11 2.13
N ALA A 25 5.10 -19.40 2.19
CA ALA A 25 5.12 -20.27 1.01
C ALA A 25 3.77 -20.27 0.29
N ARG A 26 2.66 -20.32 1.05
CA ARG A 26 1.31 -20.24 0.49
C ARG A 26 1.01 -18.87 -0.14
N LEU A 27 1.44 -17.78 0.50
CA LEU A 27 1.26 -16.43 -0.02
C LEU A 27 2.01 -16.21 -1.34
N LEU A 28 3.20 -16.79 -1.48
CA LEU A 28 3.99 -16.75 -2.72
C LEU A 28 3.37 -17.61 -3.83
N ALA A 29 2.71 -18.72 -3.48
CA ALA A 29 2.09 -19.63 -4.44
C ALA A 29 0.72 -19.15 -4.93
N ASP A 30 -0.15 -18.69 -4.03
CA ASP A 30 -1.50 -18.20 -4.36
C ASP A 30 -1.86 -16.99 -3.48
N PRO A 31 -1.43 -15.79 -3.87
CA PRO A 31 -1.71 -14.59 -3.10
C PRO A 31 -3.18 -14.22 -3.10
N ALA A 32 -3.92 -14.50 -4.18
CA ALA A 32 -5.34 -14.15 -4.28
C ALA A 32 -6.17 -14.93 -3.24
N ALA A 33 -5.91 -16.24 -3.09
CA ALA A 33 -6.59 -17.06 -2.10
C ALA A 33 -6.27 -16.60 -0.66
N VAL A 34 -5.02 -16.24 -0.38
CA VAL A 34 -4.60 -15.78 0.96
C VAL A 34 -5.22 -14.42 1.29
N LEU A 35 -5.22 -13.49 0.33
CA LEU A 35 -5.84 -12.17 0.52
C LEU A 35 -7.35 -12.29 0.73
N ALA A 36 -8.03 -13.14 -0.03
CA ALA A 36 -9.45 -13.40 0.15
C ALA A 36 -9.76 -14.02 1.52
N ALA A 37 -8.92 -14.94 2.00
CA ALA A 37 -9.07 -15.56 3.33
C ALA A 37 -8.91 -14.55 4.48
N GLU A 38 -8.10 -13.52 4.30
CA GLU A 38 -7.88 -12.44 5.27
C GLU A 38 -8.89 -11.28 5.12
N GLY A 39 -9.89 -11.44 4.23
CA GLY A 39 -10.99 -10.47 4.03
C GLY A 39 -10.64 -9.28 3.15
N VAL A 40 -9.54 -9.35 2.39
CA VAL A 40 -9.16 -8.32 1.41
C VAL A 40 -9.92 -8.57 0.11
N ALA A 41 -10.61 -7.54 -0.39
CA ALA A 41 -11.34 -7.64 -1.65
C ALA A 41 -10.38 -7.77 -2.84
N VAL A 42 -10.45 -8.91 -3.53
CA VAL A 42 -9.70 -9.20 -4.76
C VAL A 42 -10.61 -8.92 -5.96
N PRO A 43 -10.31 -7.92 -6.82
CA PRO A 43 -11.10 -7.65 -8.01
C PRO A 43 -11.04 -8.82 -8.99
N ALA A 44 -12.18 -9.14 -9.62
CA ALA A 44 -12.22 -10.16 -10.67
C ALA A 44 -11.35 -9.74 -11.86
N GLY A 45 -10.56 -10.69 -12.39
CA GLY A 45 -9.69 -10.47 -13.55
C GLY A 45 -8.34 -9.82 -13.25
N VAL A 46 -8.00 -9.59 -11.97
CA VAL A 46 -6.68 -9.09 -11.54
C VAL A 46 -5.86 -10.23 -10.96
N THR A 47 -4.66 -10.45 -11.51
CA THR A 47 -3.68 -11.39 -10.97
C THR A 47 -2.76 -10.68 -9.99
N PHE A 48 -2.65 -11.21 -8.78
CA PHE A 48 -1.70 -10.73 -7.79
C PHE A 48 -0.39 -11.51 -7.92
N HIS A 49 0.73 -10.79 -7.89
CA HIS A 49 2.07 -11.36 -7.82
C HIS A 49 2.74 -10.86 -6.55
N VAL A 50 3.25 -11.78 -5.73
CA VAL A 50 4.03 -11.46 -4.54
C VAL A 50 5.45 -11.92 -4.79
N VAL A 51 6.40 -11.00 -4.68
CA VAL A 51 7.83 -11.26 -4.80
C VAL A 51 8.49 -10.76 -3.53
N GLU A 52 9.31 -11.61 -2.93
CA GLU A 52 10.14 -11.24 -1.79
C GLU A 52 11.47 -10.69 -2.31
N ASN A 53 11.88 -9.53 -1.79
CA ASN A 53 13.24 -9.05 -1.99
C ASN A 53 14.17 -9.77 -1.03
N THR A 54 15.30 -10.24 -1.54
CA THR A 54 16.39 -10.82 -0.74
C THR A 54 17.56 -9.83 -0.69
N ASP A 55 18.59 -10.12 0.10
CA ASP A 55 19.81 -9.29 0.19
C ASP A 55 20.52 -9.08 -1.15
N THR A 56 20.25 -9.95 -2.13
CA THR A 56 20.89 -9.95 -3.45
C THR A 56 19.94 -9.61 -4.60
N ALA A 57 18.62 -9.53 -4.35
CA ALA A 57 17.63 -9.34 -5.39
C ALA A 57 16.62 -8.25 -5.02
N TYR A 58 16.57 -7.21 -5.84
CA TYR A 58 15.60 -6.11 -5.75
C TYR A 58 14.59 -6.20 -6.89
N THR A 59 13.33 -6.03 -6.56
CA THR A 59 12.21 -6.05 -7.52
C THR A 59 11.89 -4.64 -7.98
N LEU A 60 12.01 -4.39 -9.29
CA LEU A 60 11.54 -3.17 -9.94
C LEU A 60 10.18 -3.44 -10.61
N VAL A 61 9.15 -2.73 -10.18
CA VAL A 61 7.82 -2.79 -10.83
C VAL A 61 7.78 -1.76 -11.95
N LEU A 62 7.73 -2.24 -13.20
CA LEU A 62 7.52 -1.37 -14.35
C LEU A 62 6.01 -1.25 -14.62
N PRO A 63 5.41 -0.04 -14.48
CA PRO A 63 4.01 0.16 -14.82
C PRO A 63 3.78 0.04 -16.33
N ALA A 64 2.56 -0.34 -16.73
CA ALA A 64 2.19 -0.44 -18.14
C ALA A 64 2.38 0.91 -18.86
N LYS A 65 2.83 0.85 -20.12
CA LYS A 65 2.99 2.04 -20.95
C LYS A 65 1.62 2.72 -21.12
N PRO A 66 1.46 3.99 -20.70
CA PRO A 66 0.23 4.72 -20.96
C PRO A 66 0.09 4.96 -22.48
N THR A 67 -1.11 4.74 -23.03
CA THR A 67 -1.36 4.75 -24.48
C THR A 67 -1.68 6.15 -25.05
N ASP A 68 -1.74 7.18 -24.22
CA ASP A 68 -2.23 8.51 -24.63
C ASP A 68 -1.48 9.64 -23.90
N ILE A 69 -0.16 9.75 -24.14
CA ILE A 69 0.67 10.79 -23.53
C ILE A 69 1.48 11.50 -24.62
N SER A 70 1.31 12.83 -24.69
CA SER A 70 2.04 13.69 -25.62
C SER A 70 3.51 13.79 -25.22
N ASP A 71 4.44 14.01 -26.17
CA ASP A 71 5.89 14.07 -25.89
C ASP A 71 6.25 15.09 -24.79
N THR A 72 5.42 16.12 -24.60
CA THR A 72 5.54 17.15 -23.56
C THR A 72 5.14 16.70 -22.15
N ASP A 73 4.49 15.55 -22.01
CA ASP A 73 4.03 14.99 -20.72
C ASP A 73 4.87 13.79 -20.24
N LEU A 74 5.80 13.28 -21.05
CA LEU A 74 6.65 12.13 -20.69
C LEU A 74 7.57 12.41 -19.49
N ASP A 75 8.05 13.65 -19.33
CA ASP A 75 8.91 14.05 -18.20
C ASP A 75 8.18 14.00 -16.86
N ALA A 76 6.86 14.25 -16.86
CA ALA A 76 6.04 14.19 -15.64
C ALA A 76 5.78 12.75 -15.18
N VAL A 77 5.82 11.79 -16.11
CA VAL A 77 5.63 10.35 -15.83
C VAL A 77 6.93 9.69 -15.36
N ALA A 78 8.07 10.15 -15.88
CA ALA A 78 9.41 9.69 -15.50
C ALA A 78 9.73 9.94 -14.01
N GLY A 79 9.01 10.86 -13.36
CA GLY A 79 9.11 11.11 -11.91
C GLY A 79 8.46 10.05 -11.02
N GLY A 80 7.83 9.02 -11.58
CA GLY A 80 7.26 7.92 -10.82
C GLY A 80 6.21 8.39 -9.82
N ARG A 81 4.97 8.62 -10.28
CA ARG A 81 3.82 8.50 -9.39
C ARG A 81 3.61 7.01 -9.09
N PHE A 82 4.58 6.38 -8.43
CA PHE A 82 4.34 5.14 -7.72
C PHE A 82 3.22 5.45 -6.73
N ALA A 83 2.10 4.74 -6.83
CA ALA A 83 1.07 4.72 -5.81
C ALA A 83 1.55 4.03 -4.52
N PHE A 84 2.79 4.29 -4.10
CA PHE A 84 3.17 4.29 -2.69
C PHE A 84 2.74 5.62 -2.09
N SER A 85 1.43 5.87 -1.92
CA SER A 85 1.00 6.91 -0.98
C SER A 85 1.04 6.36 0.44
N CYS A 86 2.25 6.02 0.91
CA CYS A 86 2.58 6.22 2.31
C CYS A 86 3.09 7.67 2.40
N GLY A 87 2.18 8.61 2.69
CA GLY A 87 2.52 10.00 3.02
C GLY A 87 2.63 10.95 1.82
N GLY A 88 1.54 11.64 1.49
CA GLY A 88 1.67 13.01 0.96
C GLY A 88 2.28 13.93 2.02
N PRO A 89 2.76 15.14 1.67
CA PRO A 89 3.34 16.03 2.66
C PRO A 89 2.27 16.35 3.70
N ALA A 90 2.53 15.97 4.95
CA ALA A 90 1.72 16.37 6.08
C ALA A 90 1.82 17.89 6.21
N VAL A 91 0.85 18.62 5.68
CA VAL A 91 0.58 19.99 6.12
C VAL A 91 0.02 19.87 7.53
N VAL A 92 0.92 19.89 8.52
CA VAL A 92 0.57 19.97 9.94
C VAL A 92 -0.10 21.33 10.15
N LYS A 93 -1.43 21.35 10.23
CA LYS A 93 -2.15 22.50 10.78
C LYS A 93 -2.03 22.45 12.31
N PRO A 94 -1.59 23.51 12.99
CA PRO A 94 -1.57 23.53 14.44
C PRO A 94 -3.00 23.41 15.00
N LYS A 95 -3.18 22.49 15.94
CA LYS A 95 -4.43 22.26 16.66
C LYS A 95 -4.73 23.49 17.53
N PRO A 96 -5.93 24.10 17.48
CA PRO A 96 -6.32 25.12 18.45
C PRO A 96 -6.49 24.46 19.82
N THR A 97 -5.57 24.76 20.74
CA THR A 97 -5.68 24.39 22.16
C THR A 97 -6.54 25.41 22.88
N GLY A 98 -7.85 25.14 22.95
CA GLY A 98 -8.77 25.81 23.87
C GLY A 98 -9.60 24.76 24.60
N ASN A 99 -9.13 24.33 25.78
CA ASN A 99 -9.84 23.38 26.64
C ASN A 99 -10.97 24.10 27.40
N PRO A 100 -12.22 23.60 27.40
CA PRO A 100 -13.33 24.22 28.10
C PRO A 100 -13.44 23.71 29.54
N THR A 101 -12.91 24.44 30.51
CA THR A 101 -13.36 24.31 31.91
C THR A 101 -12.83 25.47 32.76
N ARG A 102 -13.69 26.46 33.08
CA ARG A 102 -13.85 27.01 34.44
C ARG A 102 -15.25 27.58 34.57
N ARG A 103 -16.14 26.78 35.15
CA ARG A 103 -17.35 27.26 35.84
C ARG A 103 -17.11 26.99 37.32
N CYS A 104 -16.78 28.02 38.07
CA CYS A 104 -16.81 28.09 39.53
C CYS A 104 -16.84 29.58 39.92
N ILE A 105 -18.04 30.09 40.19
CA ILE A 105 -18.50 30.94 41.31
C ILE A 105 -19.91 31.41 40.92
#